data_AF-A0A4D7B2X7-F1
#
_entry.id   AF-A0A4D7B2X7-F1
#
_cell.length_a   1.000
_cell.length_b   1.000
_cell.length_c   1.000
_cell.angle_alpha   90.00
_cell.angle_beta   90.00
_cell.angle_gamma   90.00
#
_symmetry.space_group_name_H-M   'P 1'
#
loop_
_entity.id
_entity.type
_entity.pdbx_description
1 polymer ?
#
loop_
_entity_poly.entity_id
_entity_poly.type
_entity_poly.pdbx_seq_one_letter_code
_entity_poly.pdbx_strand_id
1 'polypeptide(L)'
;MHQPPFPTRPLKVLLPKRPSRLGAFALFLTGVLFVAGIAFLMGPDLVKDARLVGNVEPATQARFISGKCKSKLVLHFCDATIERRGPAGNIREETSFGFFDLHLGAYSIRVMQQKGNPNVVTTDLALDHFWNRLITVGLFVALFGAGALASLRQAVRRRTGDPNKPLRALSGKVLSPLLVDLRGEGTENGKTWTWTYARPMSGPAFGPETAVDFPAGLWPFFVDQAGSQALAAGGPNGEVLLLDGGLTVLDMRPEERQRLFDWHAASLAEEATRQQPPAYGAATPASA
;
A
#
# COMPACT_ATOMS: atom_id res chain seq x y z
N MET A 1 28.41 23.97 24.17
CA MET A 1 28.24 22.87 23.19
C MET A 1 28.73 23.37 21.85
N HIS A 2 29.55 22.57 21.16
CA HIS A 2 30.00 22.88 19.80
C HIS A 2 28.83 22.71 18.81
N GLN A 3 28.74 23.57 17.79
CA GLN A 3 27.70 23.44 16.76
C GLN A 3 27.84 22.07 16.06
N PRO A 4 26.73 21.33 15.87
CA PRO A 4 26.77 20.05 15.17
C PRO A 4 27.23 20.22 13.71
N PRO A 5 28.13 19.34 13.21
CA PRO A 5 28.65 19.43 11.86
C PRO A 5 27.55 19.08 10.85
N PHE A 6 27.02 20.08 10.15
CA PHE A 6 25.90 19.88 9.22
C PHE A 6 26.29 20.16 7.76
N PRO A 7 25.70 19.47 6.77
CA PRO A 7 25.98 19.73 5.36
C PRO A 7 25.65 21.16 4.95
N THR A 8 26.58 21.80 4.23
CA THR A 8 26.42 23.16 3.67
C THR A 8 25.82 23.16 2.25
N ARG A 9 25.44 21.98 1.75
CA ARG A 9 24.80 21.79 0.44
C ARG A 9 23.28 21.62 0.59
N PRO A 10 22.52 21.82 -0.49
CA PRO A 10 21.11 21.44 -0.52
C PRO A 10 20.89 19.95 -0.17
N LEU A 11 19.91 19.69 0.71
CA LEU A 11 19.53 18.34 1.12
C LEU A 11 18.11 18.01 0.65
N LYS A 12 17.90 16.77 0.21
CA LYS A 12 16.58 16.25 -0.14
C LYS A 12 15.91 15.68 1.11
N VAL A 13 14.63 15.99 1.31
CA VAL A 13 13.84 15.44 2.41
C VAL A 13 13.21 14.12 1.99
N LEU A 14 13.43 13.08 2.78
CA LEU A 14 13.04 11.69 2.53
C LEU A 14 11.92 11.23 3.46
N LEU A 15 10.93 12.09 3.71
CA LEU A 15 9.77 11.74 4.52
C LEU A 15 8.74 10.91 3.71
N PRO A 16 8.13 9.88 4.31
CA PRO A 16 7.13 9.06 3.63
C PRO A 16 5.97 9.93 3.16
N LYS A 17 5.51 9.69 1.93
CA LYS A 17 4.31 10.33 1.38
C LYS A 17 3.08 9.63 1.91
N ARG A 18 2.17 10.37 2.54
CA ARG A 18 0.84 9.84 2.83
C ARG A 18 0.13 9.54 1.50
N PRO A 19 -0.57 8.40 1.37
CA PRO A 19 -1.24 8.03 0.14
C PRO A 19 -2.37 9.02 -0.20
N SER A 20 -2.45 9.41 -1.47
CA SER A 20 -3.40 10.43 -1.96
C SER A 20 -4.85 9.95 -1.83
N ARG A 21 -5.75 10.81 -1.33
CA ARG A 21 -7.20 10.54 -1.34
C ARG A 21 -7.74 10.42 -2.76
N LEU A 22 -7.28 11.29 -3.65
CA LEU A 22 -7.66 11.25 -5.07
C LEU A 22 -7.17 9.95 -5.72
N GLY A 23 -5.95 9.52 -5.39
CA GLY A 23 -5.41 8.24 -5.85
C GLY A 23 -6.21 7.04 -5.33
N ALA A 24 -6.56 7.04 -4.04
CA ALA A 24 -7.39 5.99 -3.44
C ALA A 24 -8.82 5.96 -4.04
N PHE A 25 -9.41 7.12 -4.32
CA PHE A 25 -10.72 7.21 -4.98
C PHE A 25 -10.67 6.73 -6.44
N ALA A 26 -9.63 7.11 -7.20
CA ALA A 26 -9.43 6.62 -8.56
C ALA A 26 -9.25 5.09 -8.59
N LEU A 27 -8.52 4.53 -7.63
CA LEU A 27 -8.35 3.08 -7.47
C LEU A 27 -9.68 2.39 -7.14
N PHE A 28 -10.51 3.00 -6.30
CA PHE A 28 -11.88 2.52 -6.06
C PHE A 28 -12.70 2.47 -7.34
N LEU A 29 -12.74 3.56 -8.12
CA LEU A 29 -13.49 3.60 -9.39
C LEU A 29 -12.99 2.54 -10.38
N THR A 30 -11.67 2.37 -10.46
CA THR A 30 -11.04 1.34 -11.30
C THR A 30 -11.47 -0.06 -10.87
N GLY A 31 -11.46 -0.36 -9.57
CA GLY A 31 -11.93 -1.64 -9.04
C GLY A 31 -13.42 -1.90 -9.33
N VAL A 32 -14.28 -0.88 -9.17
CA VAL A 32 -15.70 -0.97 -9.52
C VAL A 32 -15.88 -1.27 -11.01
N LEU A 33 -15.12 -0.60 -11.87
CA LEU A 33 -15.17 -0.81 -13.32
C LEU A 33 -14.74 -2.24 -13.69
N PHE A 34 -13.73 -2.81 -13.05
CA PHE A 34 -13.35 -4.21 -13.26
C PHE A 34 -14.45 -5.18 -12.82
N VAL A 35 -15.05 -4.98 -11.65
CA VAL A 35 -16.16 -5.83 -11.17
C VAL A 35 -17.36 -5.74 -12.13
N ALA A 36 -17.73 -4.54 -12.55
CA ALA A 36 -18.82 -4.32 -13.50
C ALA A 36 -18.51 -4.96 -14.86
N GLY A 37 -17.28 -4.82 -15.36
CA GLY A 37 -16.83 -5.45 -16.60
C GLY A 37 -16.88 -6.98 -16.55
N ILE A 38 -16.45 -7.59 -15.45
CA ILE A 38 -16.55 -9.04 -15.24
C ILE A 38 -18.02 -9.48 -15.23
N ALA A 39 -18.87 -8.78 -14.47
CA ALA A 39 -20.30 -9.09 -14.41
C ALA A 39 -20.99 -8.97 -15.77
N PHE A 40 -20.64 -7.95 -16.57
CA PHE A 40 -21.20 -7.74 -17.90
C PHE A 40 -20.73 -8.79 -18.91
N LEU A 41 -19.44 -9.11 -18.93
CA LEU A 41 -18.85 -10.02 -19.92
C LEU A 41 -19.08 -11.49 -19.60
N MET A 42 -19.07 -11.87 -18.32
CA MET A 42 -19.14 -13.29 -17.91
C MET A 42 -20.48 -13.66 -17.26
N GLY A 43 -21.22 -12.69 -16.75
CA GLY A 43 -22.47 -12.91 -16.02
C GLY A 43 -23.56 -13.60 -16.84
N PRO A 44 -23.90 -13.12 -18.06
CA PRO A 44 -25.00 -13.69 -18.84
C PRO A 44 -24.83 -15.19 -19.13
N ASP A 45 -23.64 -15.61 -19.58
CA ASP A 45 -23.36 -17.01 -19.89
C ASP A 45 -23.34 -17.87 -18.63
N LEU A 46 -22.80 -17.36 -17.52
CA LEU A 46 -22.79 -18.08 -16.25
C LEU A 46 -24.20 -18.28 -15.69
N VAL A 47 -25.08 -17.28 -15.82
CA VAL A 47 -26.50 -17.39 -15.44
C VAL A 47 -27.24 -18.37 -16.34
N LYS A 48 -26.96 -18.37 -17.64
CA LYS A 48 -27.51 -19.35 -18.59
C LYS A 48 -27.09 -20.77 -18.21
N ASP A 49 -25.79 -21.01 -18.04
CA ASP A 49 -25.25 -22.34 -17.74
C ASP A 49 -25.69 -22.82 -16.36
N ALA A 50 -25.81 -21.94 -15.36
CA ALA A 50 -26.31 -22.30 -14.02
C ALA A 50 -27.71 -22.92 -14.05
N ARG A 51 -28.58 -22.50 -14.99
CA ARG A 51 -29.92 -23.07 -15.18
C ARG A 51 -29.90 -24.45 -15.86
N LEU A 52 -28.78 -24.80 -16.49
CA LEU A 52 -28.59 -26.02 -17.26
C LEU A 52 -27.84 -27.10 -16.47
N VAL A 53 -27.06 -26.73 -15.44
CA VAL A 53 -26.38 -27.68 -14.56
C VAL A 53 -27.39 -28.69 -13.99
N GLY A 54 -27.19 -29.97 -14.30
CA GLY A 54 -28.06 -31.08 -13.86
C GLY A 54 -29.41 -31.21 -14.59
N ASN A 55 -29.70 -30.36 -15.59
CA ASN A 55 -30.97 -30.35 -16.33
C ASN A 55 -30.77 -30.38 -17.85
N VAL A 56 -29.85 -31.22 -18.33
CA VAL A 56 -29.43 -31.29 -19.73
C VAL A 56 -29.53 -32.71 -20.30
N GLU A 57 -29.71 -32.78 -21.61
CA GLU A 57 -29.66 -34.00 -22.41
C GLU A 57 -28.89 -33.74 -23.73
N PRO A 58 -28.37 -34.78 -24.42
CA PRO A 58 -27.72 -34.58 -25.72
C PRO A 58 -28.66 -33.88 -26.71
N ALA A 59 -28.15 -32.86 -27.41
CA ALA A 59 -28.99 -32.10 -28.32
C ALA A 59 -29.39 -32.92 -29.55
N THR A 60 -30.68 -32.94 -29.87
CA THR A 60 -31.20 -33.65 -31.06
C THR A 60 -31.46 -32.71 -32.24
N GLN A 61 -31.58 -31.41 -31.97
CA GLN A 61 -31.89 -30.37 -32.98
C GLN A 61 -30.80 -29.29 -33.09
N ALA A 62 -29.62 -29.53 -32.52
CA ALA A 62 -28.48 -28.64 -32.62
C ALA A 62 -27.18 -29.41 -32.85
N ARG A 63 -26.24 -28.78 -33.55
CA ARG A 63 -24.93 -29.35 -33.85
C ARG A 63 -23.84 -28.32 -33.71
N PHE A 64 -22.65 -28.79 -33.38
CA PHE A 64 -21.45 -27.98 -33.36
C PHE A 64 -20.96 -27.75 -34.79
N ILE A 65 -20.58 -26.51 -35.11
CA ILE A 65 -20.07 -26.13 -36.44
C ILE A 65 -18.57 -25.90 -36.39
N SER A 66 -18.11 -25.05 -35.47
CA SER A 66 -16.72 -24.63 -35.39
C SER A 66 -16.43 -24.02 -34.02
N GLY A 67 -15.17 -24.07 -33.60
CA GLY A 67 -14.76 -23.46 -32.35
C GLY A 67 -13.25 -23.29 -32.30
N LYS A 68 -12.81 -22.32 -31.49
CA LYS A 68 -11.40 -21.99 -31.30
C LYS A 68 -11.16 -21.71 -29.83
N CYS A 69 -10.09 -22.26 -29.28
CA CYS A 69 -9.65 -21.94 -27.93
C CYS A 69 -8.28 -21.26 -27.99
N LYS A 70 -8.15 -20.13 -27.30
CA LYS A 70 -6.88 -19.43 -27.09
C LYS A 70 -6.53 -19.57 -25.62
N SER A 71 -5.35 -20.11 -25.33
CA SER A 71 -4.84 -20.16 -23.97
C SER A 71 -3.79 -19.07 -23.74
N LYS A 72 -3.81 -18.50 -22.54
CA LYS A 72 -2.73 -17.69 -21.99
C LYS A 72 -2.45 -18.16 -20.57
N LEU A 73 -1.24 -18.67 -20.37
CA LEU A 73 -0.82 -19.28 -19.10
C LEU A 73 -1.73 -20.49 -18.78
N VAL A 74 -2.65 -20.33 -17.83
CA VAL A 74 -3.63 -21.35 -17.41
C VAL A 74 -5.07 -20.94 -17.69
N LEU A 75 -5.31 -19.77 -18.31
CA LEU A 75 -6.64 -19.35 -18.75
C LEU A 75 -6.85 -19.75 -20.20
N HIS A 76 -7.96 -20.43 -20.45
CA HIS A 76 -8.44 -20.79 -21.77
C HIS A 76 -9.65 -19.92 -22.10
N PHE A 77 -9.67 -19.35 -23.29
CA PHE A 77 -10.81 -18.60 -23.84
C PHE A 77 -11.27 -19.32 -25.09
N CYS A 78 -12.46 -19.88 -25.05
CA CYS A 78 -13.04 -20.66 -26.13
C CYS A 78 -14.23 -19.92 -26.73
N ASP A 79 -14.27 -19.86 -28.05
CA ASP A 79 -15.44 -19.45 -28.82
C ASP A 79 -15.97 -20.70 -29.54
N ALA A 80 -17.28 -20.93 -29.46
CA ALA A 80 -17.95 -22.04 -30.12
C ALA A 80 -19.17 -21.54 -30.90
N THR A 81 -19.32 -22.01 -32.13
CA THR A 81 -20.47 -21.74 -32.98
C THR A 81 -21.35 -22.98 -33.04
N ILE A 82 -22.59 -22.83 -32.58
CA ILE A 82 -23.60 -23.87 -32.56
C ILE A 82 -24.68 -23.50 -33.58
N GLU A 83 -25.09 -24.45 -34.40
CA GLU A 83 -26.21 -24.29 -35.31
C GLU A 83 -27.38 -25.13 -34.80
N ARG A 84 -28.53 -24.49 -34.59
CA ARG A 84 -29.75 -25.10 -34.10
C ARG A 84 -30.87 -24.93 -35.11
N ARG A 85 -31.74 -25.93 -35.23
CA ARG A 85 -32.95 -25.82 -36.05
C ARG A 85 -34.00 -24.98 -35.31
N GLY A 86 -34.36 -23.84 -35.88
CA GLY A 86 -35.43 -22.97 -35.39
C GLY A 86 -36.70 -23.06 -36.24
N PRO A 87 -37.78 -22.37 -35.83
CA PRO A 87 -39.06 -22.39 -36.53
C PRO A 87 -38.99 -21.86 -37.98
N ALA A 88 -38.08 -20.91 -38.24
CA ALA A 88 -37.90 -20.26 -39.54
C ALA A 88 -36.65 -20.73 -40.31
N GLY A 89 -35.97 -21.78 -39.84
CA GLY A 89 -34.72 -22.27 -40.41
C GLY A 89 -33.60 -22.43 -39.39
N ASN A 90 -32.39 -22.70 -39.85
CA ASN A 90 -31.23 -22.89 -38.98
C ASN A 90 -30.77 -21.54 -38.39
N ILE A 91 -30.65 -21.48 -37.07
CA ILE A 91 -30.16 -20.34 -36.31
C ILE A 91 -28.74 -20.67 -35.86
N ARG A 92 -27.80 -19.75 -36.12
CA ARG A 92 -26.42 -19.85 -35.62
C ARG A 92 -26.26 -18.98 -34.40
N GLU A 93 -25.75 -19.57 -33.33
CA GLU A 93 -25.48 -18.91 -32.07
C GLU A 93 -23.98 -19.08 -31.77
N GLU A 94 -23.32 -17.98 -31.44
CA GLU A 94 -21.94 -17.98 -30.97
C GLU A 94 -21.96 -17.89 -29.44
N THR A 95 -21.19 -18.74 -28.78
CA THR A 95 -21.00 -18.72 -27.34
C THR A 95 -19.52 -18.64 -27.03
N SER A 96 -19.17 -17.73 -26.14
CA SER A 96 -17.81 -17.52 -25.69
C SER A 96 -17.73 -17.83 -24.20
N PHE A 97 -16.77 -18.64 -23.79
CA PHE A 97 -16.55 -18.94 -22.39
C PHE A 97 -15.06 -19.12 -22.13
N GLY A 98 -14.63 -18.76 -20.92
CA GLY A 98 -13.25 -18.97 -20.51
C GLY A 98 -13.14 -19.56 -19.12
N PHE A 99 -12.17 -20.42 -18.91
CA PHE A 99 -11.99 -21.24 -17.72
C PHE A 99 -10.48 -21.44 -17.42
N PHE A 100 -10.18 -21.89 -16.20
CA PHE A 100 -8.82 -22.29 -15.82
C PHE A 100 -8.61 -23.78 -16.07
N ASP A 101 -7.55 -24.14 -16.77
CA ASP A 101 -7.17 -25.53 -16.99
C ASP A 101 -5.65 -25.65 -17.20
N LEU A 102 -5.12 -26.83 -16.89
CA LEU A 102 -3.73 -27.20 -17.15
C LEU A 102 -3.61 -28.07 -18.42
N HIS A 103 -4.73 -28.50 -18.98
CA HIS A 103 -4.75 -29.34 -20.18
C HIS A 103 -4.27 -28.57 -21.42
N LEU A 104 -3.18 -29.07 -22.04
CA LEU A 104 -2.66 -28.56 -23.29
C LEU A 104 -3.04 -29.53 -24.40
N GLY A 105 -4.10 -29.23 -25.14
CA GLY A 105 -4.58 -30.14 -26.18
C GLY A 105 -5.90 -29.72 -26.83
N ALA A 106 -6.41 -30.59 -27.69
CA ALA A 106 -7.74 -30.44 -28.27
C ALA A 106 -8.82 -30.93 -27.30
N TYR A 107 -9.90 -30.17 -27.17
CA TYR A 107 -11.05 -30.56 -26.37
C TYR A 107 -12.10 -31.23 -27.26
N SER A 108 -12.65 -32.36 -26.81
CA SER A 108 -13.87 -32.92 -27.39
C SER A 108 -15.08 -32.23 -26.79
N ILE A 109 -16.04 -31.84 -27.62
CA ILE A 109 -17.25 -31.17 -27.18
C ILE A 109 -18.48 -31.87 -27.75
N ARG A 110 -19.54 -31.89 -26.96
CA ARG A 110 -20.89 -32.31 -27.36
C ARG A 110 -21.86 -31.19 -27.10
N VAL A 111 -22.79 -31.00 -28.03
CA VAL A 111 -23.86 -30.03 -27.85
C VAL A 111 -24.92 -30.63 -26.94
N MET A 112 -25.25 -29.90 -25.89
CA MET A 112 -26.26 -30.26 -24.90
C MET A 112 -27.45 -29.31 -25.03
N GLN A 113 -28.65 -29.79 -24.78
CA GLN A 113 -29.87 -28.99 -24.72
C GLN A 113 -30.52 -29.10 -23.34
N GLN A 114 -31.33 -28.10 -22.97
CA GLN A 114 -32.15 -28.19 -21.77
C GLN A 114 -33.20 -29.30 -21.92
N LYS A 115 -33.37 -30.11 -20.88
CA LYS A 115 -34.39 -31.16 -20.88
C LYS A 115 -35.78 -30.57 -21.10
N GLY A 116 -36.47 -31.05 -22.13
CA GLY A 116 -37.83 -30.58 -22.49
C GLY A 116 -37.88 -29.20 -23.16
N ASN A 117 -36.74 -28.54 -23.41
CA ASN A 117 -36.69 -27.27 -24.14
C ASN A 117 -35.50 -27.23 -25.11
N PRO A 118 -35.67 -27.66 -26.38
CA PRO A 118 -34.59 -27.73 -27.35
C PRO A 118 -34.08 -26.35 -27.80
N ASN A 119 -34.75 -25.24 -27.41
CA ASN A 119 -34.32 -23.89 -27.77
C ASN A 119 -33.14 -23.38 -26.94
N VAL A 120 -32.83 -24.02 -25.81
CA VAL A 120 -31.70 -23.62 -24.95
C VAL A 120 -30.59 -24.65 -25.10
N VAL A 121 -29.49 -24.23 -25.72
CA VAL A 121 -28.34 -25.09 -26.01
C VAL A 121 -27.06 -24.56 -25.38
N THR A 122 -26.18 -25.48 -25.01
CA THR A 122 -24.82 -25.22 -24.49
C THR A 122 -23.90 -26.38 -24.91
N THR A 123 -22.67 -26.42 -24.38
CA THR A 123 -21.74 -27.54 -24.58
C THR A 123 -21.49 -28.26 -23.27
N ASP A 124 -21.18 -29.56 -23.32
CA ASP A 124 -20.72 -30.30 -22.15
C ASP A 124 -19.47 -29.68 -21.53
N LEU A 125 -18.51 -29.23 -22.36
CA LEU A 125 -17.32 -28.52 -21.89
C LEU A 125 -17.64 -27.27 -21.06
N ALA A 126 -18.62 -26.46 -21.48
CA ALA A 126 -19.02 -25.28 -20.72
C ALA A 126 -19.64 -25.63 -19.36
N LEU A 127 -20.36 -26.75 -19.27
CA LEU A 127 -20.99 -27.25 -18.05
C LEU A 127 -19.98 -27.92 -17.11
N ASP A 128 -19.07 -28.73 -17.64
CA ASP A 128 -18.03 -29.42 -16.86
C ASP A 128 -17.11 -28.41 -16.17
N HIS A 129 -16.81 -27.30 -16.84
CA HIS A 129 -16.02 -26.20 -16.28
C HIS A 129 -16.87 -25.11 -15.59
N PHE A 130 -18.18 -25.30 -15.41
CA PHE A 130 -19.05 -24.28 -14.79
C PHE A 130 -18.54 -23.82 -13.42
N TRP A 131 -18.20 -24.77 -12.53
CA TRP A 131 -17.72 -24.44 -11.18
C TRP A 131 -16.36 -23.76 -11.20
N ASN A 132 -15.48 -24.15 -12.12
CA ASN A 132 -14.19 -23.51 -12.30
C ASN A 132 -14.38 -22.03 -12.72
N ARG A 133 -15.28 -21.77 -13.67
CA ARG A 133 -15.65 -20.43 -14.11
C ARG A 133 -16.26 -19.60 -12.99
N LEU A 134 -17.17 -20.19 -12.21
CA LEU A 134 -17.82 -19.53 -11.09
C LEU A 134 -16.83 -19.15 -9.99
N ILE A 135 -15.93 -20.07 -9.60
CA ILE A 135 -14.87 -19.81 -8.62
C ILE A 135 -13.93 -18.71 -9.14
N THR A 136 -13.56 -18.77 -10.42
CA THR A 136 -12.71 -17.78 -11.08
C THR A 136 -13.32 -16.38 -11.01
N VAL A 137 -14.58 -16.24 -11.44
CA VAL A 137 -15.31 -14.98 -11.38
C VAL A 137 -15.40 -14.51 -9.93
N GLY A 138 -15.75 -15.40 -9.00
CA GLY A 138 -15.83 -15.10 -7.58
C GLY A 138 -14.52 -14.58 -7.00
N LEU A 139 -13.39 -15.18 -7.37
CA LEU A 139 -12.06 -14.76 -6.91
C LEU A 139 -11.71 -13.35 -7.42
N PHE A 140 -11.93 -13.08 -8.71
CA PHE A 140 -11.65 -11.75 -9.25
C PHE A 140 -12.59 -10.69 -8.68
N VAL A 141 -13.89 -11.00 -8.53
CA VAL A 141 -14.85 -10.09 -7.90
C VAL A 141 -14.47 -9.83 -6.44
N ALA A 142 -14.05 -10.85 -5.70
CA ALA A 142 -13.58 -10.69 -4.32
C ALA A 142 -12.31 -9.82 -4.27
N LEU A 143 -11.32 -10.08 -5.13
CA LEU A 143 -10.08 -9.32 -5.20
C LEU A 143 -10.32 -7.84 -5.52
N PHE A 144 -11.00 -7.56 -6.63
CA PHE A 144 -11.24 -6.18 -7.07
C PHE A 144 -12.28 -5.48 -6.20
N GLY A 145 -13.32 -6.18 -5.75
CA GLY A 145 -14.35 -5.65 -4.86
C GLY A 145 -13.79 -5.31 -3.48
N ALA A 146 -13.05 -6.21 -2.84
CA ALA A 146 -12.42 -5.94 -1.56
C ALA A 146 -11.36 -4.83 -1.67
N GLY A 147 -10.54 -4.85 -2.73
CA GLY A 147 -9.57 -3.79 -3.01
C GLY A 147 -10.23 -2.42 -3.21
N ALA A 148 -11.34 -2.36 -3.94
CA ALA A 148 -12.12 -1.15 -4.12
C ALA A 148 -12.68 -0.63 -2.79
N LEU A 149 -13.31 -1.50 -1.98
CA LEU A 149 -13.86 -1.12 -0.68
C LEU A 149 -12.78 -0.64 0.30
N ALA A 150 -11.62 -1.30 0.33
CA ALA A 150 -10.48 -0.86 1.13
C ALA A 150 -9.99 0.53 0.70
N SER A 151 -9.90 0.77 -0.61
CA SER A 151 -9.49 2.05 -1.19
C SER A 151 -10.51 3.16 -0.89
N LEU A 152 -11.81 2.86 -0.97
CA LEU A 152 -12.88 3.79 -0.60
C LEU A 152 -12.82 4.15 0.89
N ARG A 153 -12.67 3.15 1.77
CA ARG A 153 -12.50 3.37 3.21
C ARG A 153 -11.30 4.27 3.48
N GLN A 154 -10.21 4.11 2.75
CA GLN A 154 -9.05 4.98 2.85
C GLN A 154 -9.32 6.41 2.35
N ALA A 155 -10.07 6.58 1.26
CA ALA A 155 -10.41 7.88 0.70
C ALA A 155 -11.37 8.69 1.60
N VAL A 156 -12.36 8.03 2.20
CA VAL A 156 -13.43 8.66 2.99
C VAL A 156 -13.03 8.89 4.46
N ARG A 157 -12.04 8.17 4.99
CA ARG A 157 -11.55 8.39 6.35
C ARG A 157 -11.13 9.86 6.54
N ARG A 158 -11.86 10.59 7.39
CA ARG A 158 -11.49 11.93 7.85
C ARG A 158 -10.14 11.82 8.53
N ARG A 159 -9.10 12.34 7.87
CA ARG A 159 -7.76 12.47 8.44
C ARG A 159 -7.42 13.94 8.54
N THR A 160 -6.88 14.34 9.68
CA THR A 160 -6.11 15.57 9.89
C THR A 160 -5.03 15.64 8.81
N GLY A 161 -4.71 16.85 8.30
CA GLY A 161 -3.78 17.06 7.19
C GLY A 161 -2.44 16.32 7.35
N ASP A 162 -1.70 16.11 6.25
CA ASP A 162 -0.37 15.50 6.28
C ASP A 162 0.63 16.43 7.00
N PRO A 163 1.08 16.12 8.23
CA PRO A 163 1.98 16.98 9.00
C PRO A 163 3.36 17.09 8.32
N ASN A 164 3.71 16.11 7.48
CA ASN A 164 4.97 16.13 6.73
C ASN A 164 4.90 17.02 5.48
N LYS A 165 3.71 17.47 5.05
CA LYS A 165 3.55 18.32 3.85
C LYS A 165 4.38 19.61 3.91
N PRO A 166 4.27 20.45 4.96
CA PRO A 166 5.11 21.66 5.06
C PRO A 166 6.60 21.31 5.14
N LEU A 167 6.97 20.23 5.82
CA LEU A 167 8.36 19.82 6.00
C LEU A 167 9.03 19.41 4.68
N ARG A 168 8.27 18.87 3.72
CA ARG A 168 8.80 18.57 2.38
C ARG A 168 9.20 19.81 1.59
N ALA A 169 8.70 21.00 1.94
CA ALA A 169 9.14 22.25 1.32
C ALA A 169 10.61 22.61 1.64
N LEU A 170 11.22 21.94 2.63
CA LEU A 170 12.66 22.03 2.92
C LEU A 170 13.53 21.32 1.87
N SER A 171 12.95 20.42 1.08
CA SER A 171 13.71 19.65 0.10
C SER A 171 14.38 20.57 -0.93
N GLY A 172 15.67 20.38 -1.14
CA GLY A 172 16.48 21.17 -2.07
C GLY A 172 16.96 22.51 -1.51
N LYS A 173 16.80 22.76 -0.21
CA LYS A 173 17.35 23.93 0.48
C LYS A 173 18.60 23.54 1.27
N VAL A 174 19.50 24.52 1.48
CA VAL A 174 20.56 24.42 2.49
C VAL A 174 19.90 24.55 3.85
N LEU A 175 20.21 23.62 4.76
CA LEU A 175 19.58 23.54 6.07
C LEU A 175 20.62 23.81 7.16
N SER A 176 20.19 24.40 8.27
CA SER A 176 21.03 24.65 9.44
C SER A 176 20.62 23.75 10.58
N PRO A 177 21.56 23.20 11.36
CA PRO A 177 21.20 22.37 12.49
C PRO A 177 20.60 23.22 13.63
N LEU A 178 19.63 22.65 14.34
CA LEU A 178 18.95 23.29 15.45
C LEU A 178 18.61 22.25 16.52
N LEU A 179 18.76 22.60 17.79
CA LEU A 179 18.26 21.79 18.90
C LEU A 179 16.82 22.19 19.19
N VAL A 180 15.94 21.19 19.39
CA VAL A 180 14.52 21.38 19.69
C VAL A 180 14.13 20.63 20.96
N ASP A 181 13.16 21.19 21.68
CA ASP A 181 12.58 20.55 22.85
C ASP A 181 11.41 19.66 22.42
N LEU A 182 11.43 18.41 22.85
CA LEU A 182 10.36 17.43 22.60
C LEU A 182 9.23 17.62 23.63
N ARG A 183 7.98 17.69 23.15
CA ARG A 183 6.81 17.96 24.00
C ARG A 183 5.95 16.74 24.32
N GLY A 184 6.06 15.66 23.56
CA GLY A 184 5.19 14.50 23.74
C GLY A 184 5.77 13.22 23.18
N GLU A 185 5.36 12.10 23.78
CA GLU A 185 5.60 10.75 23.29
C GLU A 185 4.78 10.48 22.03
N GLY A 186 5.35 9.72 21.10
CA GLY A 186 4.71 9.34 19.85
C GLY A 186 3.33 8.74 20.09
N THR A 187 2.27 9.40 19.62
CA THR A 187 0.95 8.76 19.59
C THR A 187 0.96 7.66 18.52
N GLU A 188 0.90 6.41 18.97
CA GLU A 188 0.95 5.25 18.09
C GLU A 188 -0.35 5.16 17.28
N ASN A 189 -0.24 5.24 15.96
CA ASN A 189 -1.34 4.93 15.04
C ASN A 189 -1.05 3.63 14.25
N GLY A 190 -0.43 2.65 14.94
CA GLY A 190 -0.04 1.31 14.48
C GLY A 190 1.01 1.24 13.36
N LYS A 191 1.20 2.32 12.57
CA LYS A 191 2.16 2.37 11.44
C LYS A 191 3.06 3.60 11.46
N THR A 192 2.69 4.63 12.21
CA THR A 192 3.41 5.90 12.29
C THR A 192 3.38 6.43 13.71
N TRP A 193 4.46 7.11 14.08
CA TRP A 193 4.62 7.83 15.35
C TRP A 193 4.60 9.32 15.06
N THR A 194 3.73 10.05 15.74
CA THR A 194 3.65 11.52 15.60
C THR A 194 4.43 12.17 16.72
N TRP A 195 5.53 12.85 16.39
CA TRP A 195 6.36 13.58 17.35
C TRP A 195 6.04 15.07 17.30
N THR A 196 5.72 15.65 18.45
CA THR A 196 5.50 17.10 18.63
C THR A 196 6.71 17.74 19.31
N TYR A 197 7.17 18.85 18.74
CA TYR A 197 8.38 19.55 19.18
C TYR A 197 8.25 21.06 18.96
N ALA A 198 9.04 21.82 19.70
CA ALA A 198 9.08 23.28 19.60
C ALA A 198 10.54 23.77 19.57
N ARG A 199 10.76 24.93 18.94
CA ARG A 199 12.04 25.62 19.08
C ARG A 199 12.21 26.11 20.52
N PRO A 200 13.41 25.97 21.11
CA PRO A 200 13.70 26.55 22.40
C PRO A 200 13.57 28.07 22.26
N MET A 201 12.75 28.69 23.11
CA MET A 201 12.70 30.15 23.23
C MET A 201 13.46 30.56 24.49
N SER A 202 14.12 31.72 24.43
CA SER A 202 14.68 32.37 25.62
C SER A 202 13.53 32.94 26.47
N GLY A 203 12.86 32.10 27.26
CA GLY A 203 11.76 32.49 28.15
C GLY A 203 10.84 31.32 28.57
N PRO A 204 9.86 31.55 29.46
CA PRO A 204 8.96 30.49 29.97
C PRO A 204 7.90 30.02 28.96
N ALA A 205 7.77 30.73 27.82
CA ALA A 205 6.86 30.36 26.74
C ALA A 205 7.61 29.61 25.64
N PHE A 206 7.18 28.39 25.33
CA PHE A 206 7.70 27.63 24.19
C PHE A 206 7.20 28.22 22.87
N GLY A 207 7.99 28.03 21.81
CA GLY A 207 7.62 28.45 20.46
C GLY A 207 6.45 27.68 19.84
N PRO A 208 5.99 28.08 18.64
CA PRO A 208 4.91 27.39 17.94
C PRO A 208 5.25 25.91 17.74
N GLU A 209 4.32 25.03 18.12
CA GLU A 209 4.48 23.59 18.01
C GLU A 209 4.53 23.14 16.55
N THR A 210 5.44 22.22 16.27
CA THR A 210 5.53 21.50 14.99
C THR A 210 5.38 20.01 15.24
N ALA A 211 4.77 19.30 14.30
CA ALA A 211 4.63 17.85 14.36
C ALA A 211 5.27 17.20 13.14
N VAL A 212 5.85 16.01 13.33
CA VAL A 212 6.32 15.14 12.24
C VAL A 212 5.78 13.73 12.41
N ASP A 213 5.43 13.08 11.31
CA ASP A 213 5.15 11.65 11.28
C ASP A 213 6.41 10.88 10.86
N PHE A 214 6.89 10.01 11.74
CA PHE A 214 7.86 8.97 11.40
C PHE A 214 7.19 7.61 11.22
N PRO A 215 7.75 6.72 10.39
CA PRO A 215 7.42 5.29 10.45
C PRO A 215 7.58 4.73 11.86
N ALA A 216 6.75 3.76 12.24
CA ALA A 216 6.88 3.10 13.53
C ALA A 216 8.30 2.52 13.74
N GLY A 217 8.87 2.73 14.93
CA GLY A 217 10.22 2.30 15.28
C GLY A 217 11.34 3.27 14.90
N LEU A 218 11.05 4.36 14.17
CA LEU A 218 12.01 5.46 13.99
C LEU A 218 11.86 6.49 15.11
N TRP A 219 12.91 6.58 15.91
CA TRP A 219 13.01 7.49 17.04
C TRP A 219 13.70 8.80 16.64
N PRO A 220 13.45 9.91 17.33
CA PRO A 220 14.20 11.15 17.15
C PRO A 220 15.70 10.95 17.39
N PHE A 221 16.51 11.77 16.75
CA PHE A 221 17.93 11.90 17.08
C PHE A 221 18.06 12.71 18.38
N PHE A 222 17.95 12.04 19.51
CA PHE A 222 18.12 12.67 20.82
C PHE A 222 19.53 13.23 20.98
N VAL A 223 19.68 14.32 21.73
CA VAL A 223 20.99 14.94 22.02
C VAL A 223 21.35 14.90 23.50
N ASP A 224 20.39 14.51 24.34
CA ASP A 224 20.53 14.38 25.79
C ASP A 224 20.14 12.95 26.23
N GLN A 225 20.68 12.52 27.38
CA GLN A 225 20.31 11.20 27.94
C GLN A 225 18.86 11.15 28.43
N ALA A 226 18.30 12.31 28.80
CA ALA A 226 16.91 12.41 29.26
C ALA A 226 15.88 12.30 28.12
N GLY A 227 16.31 12.39 26.85
CA GLY A 227 15.43 12.34 25.69
C GLY A 227 14.48 13.54 25.58
N SER A 228 14.81 14.66 26.22
CA SER A 228 14.01 15.88 26.21
C SER A 228 14.39 16.82 25.06
N GLN A 229 15.59 16.65 24.50
CA GLN A 229 16.09 17.45 23.39
C GLN A 229 16.48 16.57 22.21
N ALA A 230 16.20 17.05 21.02
CA ALA A 230 16.55 16.35 19.80
C ALA A 230 17.13 17.29 18.74
N LEU A 231 17.86 16.70 17.79
CA LEU A 231 18.41 17.41 16.67
C LEU A 231 17.37 17.56 15.56
N ALA A 232 17.26 18.78 15.04
CA ALA A 232 16.42 19.15 13.92
C ALA A 232 17.22 19.92 12.86
N ALA A 233 16.68 20.00 11.65
CA ALA A 233 17.17 20.80 10.55
C ALA A 233 16.21 21.96 10.28
N GLY A 234 16.71 23.19 10.44
CA GLY A 234 16.01 24.43 10.14
C GLY A 234 16.17 24.85 8.69
N GLY A 235 15.08 25.31 8.09
CA GLY A 235 15.06 25.96 6.77
C GLY A 235 15.11 27.48 6.85
N PRO A 236 15.34 28.14 5.69
CA PRO A 236 15.44 29.60 5.61
C PRO A 236 14.13 30.33 5.92
N ASN A 237 12.97 29.68 5.83
CA ASN A 237 11.68 30.31 6.12
C ASN A 237 11.13 29.92 7.51
N GLY A 238 11.99 29.41 8.38
CA GLY A 238 11.63 29.03 9.74
C GLY A 238 10.92 27.68 9.88
N GLU A 239 10.84 26.87 8.80
CA GLU A 239 10.41 25.49 8.91
C GLU A 239 11.48 24.67 9.66
N VAL A 240 11.06 23.73 10.50
CA VAL A 240 11.97 22.92 11.32
C VAL A 240 11.61 21.46 11.11
N LEU A 241 12.57 20.63 10.71
CA LEU A 241 12.40 19.20 10.51
C LEU A 241 13.18 18.43 11.57
N LEU A 242 12.48 17.76 12.47
CA LEU A 242 13.10 16.82 13.40
C LEU A 242 13.82 15.69 12.63
N LEU A 243 15.03 15.33 13.09
CA LEU A 243 15.81 14.24 12.52
C LEU A 243 15.52 12.93 13.25
N ASP A 244 15.56 11.81 12.52
CA ASP A 244 15.50 10.48 13.10
C ASP A 244 16.90 10.01 13.55
N GLY A 245 16.96 9.07 14.49
CA GLY A 245 18.20 8.53 15.04
C GLY A 245 19.11 7.89 13.99
N GLY A 246 18.56 7.41 12.87
CA GLY A 246 19.33 6.89 11.74
C GLY A 246 19.79 7.95 10.73
N LEU A 247 19.36 9.21 10.89
CA LEU A 247 19.60 10.32 9.95
C LEU A 247 19.23 9.91 8.51
N THR A 248 18.03 9.34 8.38
CA THR A 248 17.45 8.81 7.14
C THR A 248 16.41 9.74 6.53
N VAL A 249 15.86 10.68 7.30
CA VAL A 249 14.88 11.67 6.80
C VAL A 249 15.50 12.72 5.88
N LEU A 250 16.82 12.77 5.79
CA LEU A 250 17.59 13.62 4.87
C LEU A 250 18.56 12.79 4.03
N ASP A 251 18.75 13.20 2.79
CA ASP A 251 19.72 12.62 1.86
C ASP A 251 21.16 13.06 2.20
N MET A 252 21.66 12.57 3.34
CA MET A 252 23.03 12.76 3.79
C MET A 252 23.96 11.71 3.19
N ARG A 253 25.17 12.13 2.80
CA ARG A 253 26.25 11.21 2.43
C ARG A 253 26.71 10.42 3.65
N PRO A 254 27.23 9.19 3.48
CA PRO A 254 27.74 8.38 4.60
C PRO A 254 28.75 9.13 5.48
N GLU A 255 29.66 9.89 4.88
CA GLU A 255 30.66 10.70 5.59
C GLU A 255 30.07 11.88 6.37
N GLU A 256 28.98 12.47 5.86
CA GLU A 256 28.26 13.55 6.56
C GLU A 256 27.53 12.97 7.77
N ARG A 257 26.91 11.80 7.59
CA ARG A 257 26.20 11.08 8.65
C ARG A 257 27.17 10.66 9.77
N GLN A 258 28.32 10.10 9.41
CA GLN A 258 29.32 9.66 10.39
C GLN A 258 29.82 10.81 11.25
N ARG A 259 30.14 11.97 10.65
CA ARG A 259 30.56 13.17 11.41
C ARG A 259 29.52 13.63 12.43
N LEU A 260 28.23 13.50 12.11
CA LEU A 260 27.15 13.84 13.03
C LEU A 260 27.05 12.83 14.18
N PHE A 261 27.25 11.53 13.91
CA PHE A 261 27.31 10.50 14.94
C PHE A 261 28.52 10.68 15.87
N ASP A 262 29.70 11.01 15.33
CA ASP A 262 30.91 11.25 16.12
C ASP A 262 30.71 12.48 17.04
N TRP A 263 30.12 13.56 16.52
CA TRP A 263 29.76 14.73 17.32
C TRP A 263 28.75 14.39 18.42
N HIS A 264 27.75 13.56 18.12
CA HIS A 264 26.75 13.15 19.08
C HIS A 264 27.35 12.31 20.21
N ALA A 265 28.20 11.34 19.88
CA ALA A 265 28.91 10.52 20.87
C ALA A 265 29.78 11.39 21.80
N ALA A 266 30.51 12.37 21.24
CA ALA A 266 31.30 13.31 22.04
C ALA A 266 30.41 14.17 22.96
N SER A 267 29.25 14.62 22.48
CA SER A 267 28.32 15.45 23.25
C SER A 267 27.72 14.69 24.45
N LEU A 268 27.33 13.42 24.25
CA LEU A 268 26.83 12.57 25.33
C LEU A 268 27.90 12.22 26.37
N ALA A 269 29.16 12.01 25.94
CA ALA A 269 30.27 11.75 26.84
C ALA A 269 30.60 12.97 27.72
N GLU A 270 30.54 14.17 27.13
CA GLU A 270 30.73 15.42 27.87
C GLU A 270 29.61 15.64 28.91
N GLU A 271 28.35 15.36 28.55
CA GLU A 271 27.22 15.44 29.48
C GLU A 271 27.37 14.46 30.65
N ALA A 272 27.71 13.20 30.37
CA ALA A 272 27.94 12.19 31.40
C ALA A 272 29.04 12.61 32.38
N THR A 273 30.11 13.22 31.88
CA THR A 273 31.22 13.73 32.70
C THR A 273 30.76 14.88 33.60
N ARG A 274 29.89 15.77 33.11
CA ARG A 274 29.34 16.89 33.92
C ARG A 274 28.33 16.43 34.98
N GLN A 275 27.62 15.33 34.74
CA GLN A 275 26.64 14.78 35.68
C GLN A 275 27.29 13.90 36.76
N GLN A 276 28.57 13.54 36.62
CA GLN A 276 29.28 12.75 37.62
C GLN A 276 29.62 13.63 38.84
N PRO A 277 29.09 13.33 40.05
CA PRO A 277 29.39 14.12 41.23
C PRO A 277 30.90 14.04 41.54
N PRO A 278 31.51 15.11 42.10
CA PRO A 278 32.93 15.10 42.44
C PRO A 278 33.24 13.93 43.37
N ALA A 279 34.26 13.15 43.03
CA ALA A 279 34.74 12.06 43.87
C ALA A 279 35.17 12.64 45.23
N TYR A 280 34.37 12.40 46.26
CA TYR A 280 34.75 12.71 47.64
C TYR A 280 36.02 11.92 47.96
N GLY A 281 37.13 12.65 48.16
CA GLY A 281 38.44 12.05 48.45
C GLY A 281 38.37 11.11 49.65
N ALA A 282 38.94 9.92 49.49
CA ALA A 282 39.12 8.98 50.57
C ALA A 282 39.89 9.66 51.72
N ALA A 283 39.25 9.78 52.87
CA ALA A 283 39.91 10.22 54.09
C ALA A 283 41.05 9.24 54.41
N THR A 284 42.27 9.77 54.48
CA THR A 284 43.45 9.05 54.98
C THR A 284 43.14 8.54 56.40
N PRO A 285 43.32 7.25 56.71
CA PRO A 285 43.18 6.79 58.08
C PRO A 285 44.31 7.40 58.91
N ALA A 286 43.95 8.11 59.98
CA ALA A 286 44.89 8.57 60.98
C ALA A 286 45.60 7.35 61.60
N SER A 287 46.91 7.30 61.44
CA SER A 287 47.80 6.37 62.13
C SER A 287 47.78 6.64 63.64
N ALA A 288 47.66 5.57 64.42
CA ALA A 288 47.66 5.51 65.88
C ALA A 288 48.97 6.00 66.52
#